data_AF-A0A969BP96-F1
#
_entry.id   AF-A0A969BP96-F1
#
_cell.length_a   1.000
_cell.length_b   1.000
_cell.length_c   1.000
_cell.angle_alpha   90.00
_cell.angle_beta   90.00
_cell.angle_gamma   90.00
#
_symmetry.space_group_name_H-M   'P 1'
#
loop_
_entity.id
_entity.type
_entity.pdbx_description
1 polymer ?
#
loop_
_entity_poly.entity_id
_entity_poly.type
_entity_poly.pdbx_seq_one_letter_code
_entity_poly.pdbx_strand_id
1 'polypeptide(L)' 'MRKLFASSLAMGITGEAAFVELFVSGEGTWTITASNTQGLTCVIASGESWQTARNELAGLGS' A
#
# COMPACT_ATOMS: atom_id res chain seq x y z
N MET A 1 -5.05 -22.38 -4.87
CA MET A 1 -4.81 -20.97 -5.28
C MET A 1 -4.19 -20.22 -4.11
N ARG A 2 -3.04 -19.57 -4.28
CA ARG A 2 -2.36 -18.82 -3.22
C ARG A 2 -3.10 -17.49 -3.01
N LYS A 3 -3.87 -17.39 -1.92
CA LYS A 3 -4.40 -16.10 -1.46
C LYS A 3 -3.22 -15.36 -0.83
N LEU A 4 -2.74 -14.31 -1.48
CA LEU A 4 -1.71 -13.45 -0.86
C LEU A 4 -2.37 -12.75 0.33
N PHE A 5 -1.76 -12.88 1.50
CA PHE A 5 -2.30 -12.32 2.75
C PHE A 5 -2.39 -10.78 2.73
N ALA A 6 -1.66 -10.13 1.83
CA ALA A 6 -1.69 -8.68 1.61
C ALA A 6 -2.15 -8.33 0.18
N SER A 7 -2.95 -7.26 0.05
CA SER A 7 -3.45 -6.72 -1.22
C SER A 7 -2.97 -5.29 -1.45
N SER A 8 -2.77 -4.90 -2.71
CA SER A 8 -2.43 -3.52 -3.09
C SER A 8 -3.61 -2.60 -2.76
N LEU A 9 -3.36 -1.63 -1.88
CA LEU A 9 -4.34 -0.65 -1.43
C LEU A 9 -4.20 0.69 -2.17
N ALA A 10 -2.96 1.10 -2.44
CA ALA A 10 -2.66 2.36 -3.09
C ALA A 10 -1.39 2.24 -3.92
N MET A 11 -1.31 3.06 -4.97
CA MET A 11 -0.18 3.11 -5.89
C MET A 11 0.16 4.56 -6.23
N GLY A 12 1.41 4.83 -6.56
CA GLY A 12 1.88 6.15 -6.92
C GLY A 12 3.19 6.14 -7.70
N ILE A 13 3.66 7.32 -8.10
CA ILE A 13 4.97 7.51 -8.73
C ILE A 13 5.74 8.53 -7.90
N THR A 14 7.02 8.26 -7.67
CA THR A 14 7.95 9.16 -6.97
C THR A 14 9.20 9.42 -7.82
N GLY A 15 9.72 10.66 -7.72
CA GLY A 15 10.85 11.12 -8.54
C GLY A 15 10.60 11.00 -10.05
N GLU A 16 11.67 10.75 -10.81
CA GLU A 16 11.58 10.65 -12.27
C GLU A 16 11.05 9.29 -12.77
N ALA A 17 11.14 8.20 -11.99
CA ALA A 17 10.89 6.85 -12.54
C ALA A 17 10.68 5.72 -11.51
N ALA A 18 10.18 5.98 -10.30
CA ALA A 18 9.90 4.91 -9.34
C ALA A 18 8.39 4.76 -9.09
N PHE A 19 7.85 3.60 -9.45
CA PHE A 19 6.49 3.19 -9.13
C PHE A 19 6.43 2.65 -7.70
N VAL A 20 5.50 3.14 -6.90
CA VAL A 20 5.38 2.77 -5.48
C VAL A 20 4.03 2.09 -5.26
N GLU A 21 4.02 0.98 -4.53
CA GLU A 21 2.80 0.30 -4.09
C GLU A 21 2.77 0.14 -2.58
N LEU A 22 1.59 0.33 -1.99
CA LEU A 22 1.29 0.01 -0.61
C LEU A 22 0.43 -1.26 -0.56
N PHE A 23 0.95 -2.29 0.10
CA PHE A 23 0.23 -3.52 0.39
C PHE A 23 -0.23 -3.52 1.85
N VAL A 24 -1.46 -3.95 2.08
CA VAL A 24 -2.05 -4.09 3.41
C VAL A 24 -2.63 -5.49 3.56
N SER A 25 -2.38 -6.13 4.70
CA SER A 25 -2.97 -7.40 5.07
C SER A 25 -4.23 -7.24 5.91
N GLY A 26 -5.08 -8.27 5.92
CA GLY A 26 -6.24 -8.32 6.82
C GLY A 26 -5.85 -8.41 8.30
N GLU A 27 -4.59 -8.68 8.61
CA GLU A 27 -4.05 -8.81 9.98
C GLU A 27 -3.44 -7.49 10.49
N GLY A 28 -3.49 -6.42 9.68
CA GLY A 28 -2.99 -5.10 10.09
C GLY A 28 -1.50 -4.87 9.82
N THR A 29 -0.85 -5.73 9.04
CA THR A 29 0.51 -5.48 8.54
C THR A 29 0.48 -4.72 7.22
N TRP A 30 1.53 -3.96 6.95
CA TRP A 30 1.67 -3.19 5.73
C TRP A 30 3.11 -3.19 5.20
N THR A 31 3.24 -3.05 3.88
CA THR A 31 4.53 -3.01 3.18
C THR A 31 4.47 -2.01 2.04
N ILE A 32 5.51 -1.21 1.87
CA ILE A 32 5.69 -0.31 0.73
C ILE A 32 6.82 -0.85 -0.14
N THR A 33 6.54 -1.05 -1.43
CA THR A 33 7.55 -1.39 -2.43
C THR A 33 7.79 -0.23 -3.37
N ALA A 34 9.01 -0.13 -3.90
CA ALA A 34 9.34 0.73 -5.02
C ALA A 34 9.94 -0.10 -6.15
N SER A 35 9.40 0.09 -7.34
CA SER A 35 9.82 -0.54 -8.58
C SER A 35 10.36 0.51 -9.53
N ASN A 36 11.57 0.31 -10.05
CA ASN A 36 12.12 1.18 -11.08
C ASN A 36 11.81 0.67 -12.49
N THR A 37 12.11 1.49 -13.49
CA THR A 37 11.91 1.14 -14.92
C THR A 37 12.82 0.02 -15.43
N GLN A 38 13.82 -0.39 -14.65
CA GLN A 38 14.68 -1.54 -14.94
C GLN A 38 14.09 -2.86 -14.42
N GLY A 39 12.89 -2.83 -13.83
CA GLY A 39 12.20 -4.01 -13.30
C GLY A 39 12.70 -4.46 -11.92
N LEU A 40 13.54 -3.65 -11.26
CA LEU A 40 13.97 -3.92 -9.89
C LEU A 40 12.90 -3.43 -8.92
N THR A 41 12.46 -4.31 -8.03
CA THR A 41 11.50 -4.01 -6.96
C THR A 41 12.15 -4.24 -5.60
N CYS A 42 12.10 -3.22 -4.75
CA CYS A 42 12.63 -3.27 -3.38
C CYS A 42 11.52 -2.98 -2.37
N VAL A 43 11.57 -3.64 -1.21
CA VAL A 43 10.82 -3.17 -0.02
C VAL A 43 11.55 -1.95 0.53
N ILE A 44 10.85 -0.81 0.61
CA ILE A 44 11.43 0.44 1.10
C ILE A 44 10.91 0.82 2.49
N ALA A 45 9.78 0.24 2.92
CA ALA A 45 9.28 0.32 4.29
C ALA A 45 8.31 -0.84 4.57
N SER A 46 8.18 -1.22 5.84
CA SER A 46 7.20 -2.19 6.30
C SER A 46 6.86 -1.95 7.76
N GLY A 47 5.66 -2.36 8.19
CA GLY A 47 5.26 -2.23 9.58
C GLY A 47 3.95 -2.96 9.89
N GLU A 48 3.44 -2.64 11.07
CA GLU A 48 2.23 -3.24 11.64
C GLU A 48 1.25 -2.14 12.05
N SER A 49 0.16 -2.54 12.72
CA SER A 49 -0.86 -1.63 13.27
C SER A 49 -1.56 -0.76 12.22
N TRP A 50 -1.75 -1.27 11.00
CA TRP A 50 -2.57 -0.61 9.99
C TRP A 50 -4.04 -0.55 10.44
N GLN A 51 -4.63 0.64 10.35
CA GLN A 51 -6.04 0.85 10.66
C GLN A 51 -6.75 1.43 9.44
N THR A 52 -7.83 0.78 9.01
CA THR A 52 -8.71 1.32 7.98
C THR A 52 -9.56 2.43 8.59
N ALA A 53 -9.47 3.63 8.05
CA ALA A 53 -10.36 4.72 8.46
C ALA A 53 -11.82 4.30 8.21
N ARG A 54 -12.63 4.23 9.28
CA ARG A 54 -14.08 4.09 9.14
C ARG A 54 -14.65 5.42 8.67
N ASN A 55 -15.23 5.42 7.48
CA ASN A 55 -15.76 6.61 6.84
C ASN A 55 -17.16 7.00 7.39
N GLU A 56 -17.35 6.96 8.71
CA GLU A 56 -18.63 7.32 9.36
C GLU A 56 -18.89 8.84 9.35
N LEU A 57 -17.86 9.67 9.07
CA LEU A 57 -17.96 11.14 9.07
C LEU A 57 -17.99 11.79 7.68
N ALA A 58 -17.68 11.07 6.59
CA ALA A 58 -17.70 11.67 5.24
C ALA A 58 -19.13 11.95 4.70
N GLY A 59 -20.17 11.55 5.43
CA GLY A 59 -21.57 11.79 5.09
C GLY A 59 -22.22 13.00 5.77
N LEU A 60 -21.50 13.78 6.58
CA LEU A 60 -22.04 14.96 7.28
C LEU A 60 -21.53 16.30 6.73
N GLY A 61 -20.96 16.27 5.52
CA GLY A 61 -20.44 17.44 4.82
C GLY A 61 -21.09 17.64 3.45
N SER A 62 -22.41 17.78 3.41
CA SER A 62 -23.16 18.37 2.29
C SER A 62 -24.46 18.98 2.80
#